data_AF-A0A8G0KUB5-F1
#
_entry.id   AF-A0A8G0KUB5-F1
#
_cell.length_a   1.000
_cell.length_b   1.000
_cell.length_c   1.000
_cell.angle_alpha   90.00
_cell.angle_beta   90.00
_cell.angle_gamma   90.00
#
_symmetry.space_group_name_H-M   'P 1'
#
loop_
_entity.id
_entity.type
_entity.pdbx_description
1 polymer ?
#
loop_
_entity_poly.entity_id
_entity_poly.type
_entity_poly.pdbx_seq_one_letter_code
_entity_poly.pdbx_strand_id
1 'polypeptide(L)'
;MEHAYKVITLEDAMNNNKAPSLGAIRRDKGDKFSKGLVMVWLLYINDLLNLNRPLTEDQIEWCATQIISDFAYLKISDLTLLTKRIISGVYGEFFESLNSAKLLRFFTQYAEERMELAENNSLRAHQNHASEDTFNYSQNIERIWRGAKGFNSNK
;
A
#
# COMPACT_ATOMS: atom_id res chain seq x y z
N MET A 1 -15.41 -15.01 -0.89
CA MET A 1 -14.04 -14.47 -1.10
C MET A 1 -13.36 -15.13 -2.31
N GLU A 2 -14.05 -15.29 -3.45
CA GLU A 2 -13.52 -16.05 -4.61
C GLU A 2 -12.54 -15.24 -5.50
N HIS A 3 -12.52 -13.91 -5.40
CA HIS A 3 -11.67 -13.07 -6.26
C HIS A 3 -10.26 -12.79 -5.69
N ALA A 4 -9.92 -13.36 -4.53
CA ALA A 4 -8.64 -13.15 -3.85
C ALA A 4 -7.43 -13.79 -4.56
N TYR A 5 -7.66 -14.72 -5.49
CA TYR A 5 -6.59 -15.51 -6.12
C TYR A 5 -5.78 -14.78 -7.19
N LYS A 6 -6.23 -13.61 -7.66
CA LYS A 6 -5.57 -12.88 -8.76
C LYS A 6 -4.60 -11.78 -8.33
N VAL A 7 -4.57 -11.43 -7.05
CA VAL A 7 -3.61 -10.46 -6.50
C VAL A 7 -2.38 -11.24 -6.06
N ILE A 8 -1.33 -11.20 -6.88
CA ILE A 8 -0.12 -12.01 -6.68
C ILE A 8 1.01 -11.12 -6.15
N THR A 9 1.11 -9.89 -6.64
CA THR A 9 2.20 -8.97 -6.29
C THR A 9 1.71 -7.73 -5.54
N LEU A 10 2.65 -7.08 -4.86
CA LEU A 10 2.42 -5.80 -4.18
C LEU A 10 2.00 -4.70 -5.18
N GLU A 11 2.60 -4.71 -6.37
CA GLU A 11 2.26 -3.79 -7.45
C GLU A 11 0.82 -3.98 -7.95
N ASP A 12 0.38 -5.23 -8.13
CA ASP A 12 -1.00 -5.54 -8.49
C ASP A 12 -2.00 -5.06 -7.42
N ALA A 13 -1.65 -5.24 -6.15
CA ALA A 13 -2.49 -4.81 -5.04
C ALA A 13 -2.66 -3.29 -5.01
N MET A 14 -1.57 -2.56 -5.23
CA MET A 14 -1.54 -1.09 -5.29
C MET A 14 -2.31 -0.54 -6.50
N ASN A 15 -2.08 -1.12 -7.68
CA ASN A 15 -2.63 -0.63 -8.95
C ASN A 15 -4.06 -1.12 -9.22
N ASN A 16 -4.64 -1.91 -8.32
CA ASN A 16 -6.05 -2.31 -8.43
C ASN A 16 -6.98 -1.11 -8.20
N ASN A 17 -7.45 -0.49 -9.28
CA ASN A 17 -8.36 0.66 -9.24
C ASN A 17 -9.82 0.28 -8.92
N LYS A 18 -10.17 -1.01 -8.96
CA LYS A 18 -11.52 -1.47 -8.60
C LYS A 18 -11.70 -1.62 -7.09
N ALA A 19 -10.61 -1.82 -6.36
CA ALA A 19 -10.64 -2.00 -4.92
C ALA A 19 -10.65 -0.63 -4.20
N PRO A 20 -11.68 -0.30 -3.41
CA PRO A 20 -11.70 0.94 -2.63
C PRO A 20 -10.68 0.87 -1.49
N SER A 21 -10.21 2.05 -1.06
CA SER A 21 -9.38 2.19 0.15
C SER A 21 -10.23 2.15 1.42
N LEU A 22 -9.62 1.81 2.55
CA LEU A 22 -10.28 1.87 3.86
C LEU A 22 -10.84 3.26 4.17
N GLY A 23 -10.11 4.31 3.79
CA GLY A 23 -10.56 5.69 3.92
C GLY A 23 -11.76 6.02 3.02
N ALA A 24 -11.81 5.47 1.81
CA ALA A 24 -12.98 5.61 0.92
C ALA A 24 -14.20 4.89 1.52
N ILE A 25 -14.03 3.65 2.00
CA ILE A 25 -15.11 2.90 2.65
C ILE A 25 -15.60 3.63 3.91
N ARG A 26 -14.70 4.17 4.73
CA ARG A 26 -15.06 4.96 5.93
C ARG A 26 -15.88 6.19 5.57
N ARG A 27 -15.56 6.86 4.47
CA ARG A 27 -16.32 8.01 3.97
C ARG A 27 -17.70 7.59 3.47
N ASP A 28 -17.79 6.51 2.72
CA ASP A 28 -19.02 6.13 2.01
C ASP A 28 -20.00 5.32 2.87
N LYS A 29 -19.49 4.52 3.81
CA LYS A 29 -20.27 3.59 4.64
C LYS A 29 -20.23 3.92 6.13
N GLY A 30 -19.40 4.88 6.54
CA GLY A 30 -19.26 5.30 7.92
C GLY A 30 -18.30 4.43 8.74
N ASP A 31 -17.96 4.94 9.92
CA ASP A 31 -16.91 4.39 10.77
C ASP A 31 -17.23 2.99 11.31
N LYS A 32 -18.47 2.78 11.79
CA LYS A 32 -18.93 1.48 12.31
C LYS A 32 -18.80 0.36 11.28
N PHE A 33 -19.16 0.62 10.03
CA PHE A 33 -19.07 -0.37 8.96
C PHE A 33 -17.61 -0.70 8.62
N SER A 34 -16.77 0.32 8.47
CA SER A 34 -15.33 0.12 8.18
C SER A 34 -14.64 -0.67 9.29
N LYS A 35 -14.96 -0.36 10.55
CA LYS A 35 -14.45 -1.09 11.71
C LYS A 35 -14.87 -2.55 11.68
N GLY A 36 -16.16 -2.82 11.47
CA GLY A 36 -16.66 -4.18 11.32
C GLY A 36 -15.97 -4.94 10.17
N LEU A 37 -15.76 -4.28 9.02
CA LEU A 37 -15.06 -4.87 7.89
C LEU A 37 -13.63 -5.29 8.23
N VAL A 38 -12.86 -4.42 8.89
CA VAL A 38 -11.48 -4.75 9.30
C VAL A 38 -11.49 -5.83 10.38
N MET A 39 -12.43 -5.80 11.33
CA MET A 39 -12.56 -6.86 12.34
C MET A 39 -12.80 -8.24 11.70
N VAL A 40 -13.62 -8.33 10.64
CA VAL A 40 -13.80 -9.61 9.92
C VAL A 40 -12.48 -10.15 9.36
N TRP A 41 -11.62 -9.29 8.80
CA TRP A 41 -10.30 -9.70 8.32
C TRP A 41 -9.39 -10.18 9.47
N LEU A 42 -9.42 -9.47 10.61
CA LEU A 42 -8.61 -9.84 11.77
C LEU A 42 -9.08 -11.15 12.41
N LEU A 43 -10.39 -11.37 12.51
CA LEU A 43 -10.97 -12.64 12.95
C LEU A 43 -10.54 -13.78 12.03
N TYR A 44 -10.59 -13.55 10.71
CA TYR A 44 -10.15 -14.54 9.74
C TYR A 44 -8.67 -14.91 9.89
N ILE A 45 -7.79 -13.93 10.15
CA ILE A 45 -6.37 -14.19 10.46
C ILE A 45 -6.24 -15.00 11.76
N ASN A 46 -6.96 -14.58 12.80
CA ASN A 46 -6.90 -15.20 14.12
C ASN A 46 -7.34 -16.67 14.09
N ASP A 47 -8.39 -16.99 13.33
CA ASP A 47 -8.92 -18.34 13.17
C ASP A 47 -7.96 -19.23 12.37
N LEU A 48 -7.40 -18.72 11.25
CA LEU A 48 -6.52 -19.52 10.40
C LEU A 48 -5.14 -19.78 10.98
N LEU A 49 -4.62 -18.90 11.85
CA LEU A 49 -3.34 -19.11 12.50
C LEU A 49 -3.40 -20.18 13.61
N ASN A 50 -4.60 -20.61 14.02
CA ASN A 50 -4.84 -21.66 15.03
C ASN A 50 -3.92 -21.55 16.26
N LEU A 51 -3.90 -20.36 16.86
CA LEU A 51 -2.96 -19.99 17.91
C LEU A 51 -3.35 -20.60 19.26
N ASN A 52 -2.35 -21.01 20.05
CA ASN A 52 -2.58 -21.44 21.44
C ASN A 52 -3.23 -20.35 22.31
N ARG A 53 -2.99 -19.07 21.97
CA ARG A 53 -3.57 -17.90 22.62
C ARG A 53 -4.06 -16.94 21.54
N PRO A 54 -5.32 -17.08 21.08
CA PRO A 54 -5.90 -16.17 20.11
C PRO A 54 -6.11 -14.77 20.73
N LEU A 55 -6.23 -13.75 19.87
CA LEU A 55 -6.61 -12.41 20.30
C LEU A 55 -8.06 -12.41 20.82
N THR A 56 -8.32 -11.63 21.87
CA THR A 56 -9.68 -11.41 22.38
C THR A 56 -10.45 -10.47 21.45
N GLU A 57 -11.78 -10.47 21.55
CA GLU A 57 -12.63 -9.57 20.77
C GLU A 57 -12.26 -8.09 20.98
N ASP A 58 -12.06 -7.66 22.23
CA ASP A 58 -11.62 -6.30 22.57
C ASP A 58 -10.28 -5.93 21.91
N GLN A 59 -9.33 -6.87 21.87
CA GLN A 59 -8.04 -6.66 21.24
C GLN A 59 -8.16 -6.52 19.73
N ILE A 60 -9.03 -7.34 19.11
CA ILE A 60 -9.34 -7.27 17.68
C ILE A 60 -10.01 -5.93 17.35
N GLU A 61 -10.98 -5.53 18.17
CA GLU A 61 -11.71 -4.27 18.01
C GLU A 61 -10.76 -3.06 18.10
N TRP A 62 -9.86 -3.09 19.09
CA TRP A 62 -8.84 -2.06 19.26
C TRP A 62 -7.88 -2.02 18.06
N CYS A 63 -7.37 -3.17 17.62
CA CYS A 63 -6.51 -3.26 16.43
C CYS A 63 -7.21 -2.74 15.18
N ALA A 64 -8.47 -3.08 14.96
CA ALA A 64 -9.25 -2.61 13.82
C ALA A 64 -9.38 -1.08 13.82
N THR A 65 -9.58 -0.49 14.99
CA THR A 65 -9.65 0.97 15.16
C THR A 65 -8.31 1.63 14.79
N GLN A 66 -7.19 1.10 15.27
CA GLN A 66 -5.85 1.59 14.91
C GLN A 66 -5.60 1.45 13.40
N ILE A 67 -5.96 0.31 12.81
CA ILE A 67 -5.71 0.04 11.40
C ILE A 67 -6.43 1.05 10.50
N ILE A 68 -7.67 1.39 10.82
CA ILE A 68 -8.47 2.36 10.06
C ILE A 68 -7.93 3.79 10.21
N SER A 69 -7.37 4.12 11.36
CA SER A 69 -6.72 5.41 11.60
C SER A 69 -5.45 5.53 10.75
N ASP A 70 -4.54 4.57 10.90
CA ASP A 70 -3.14 4.74 10.47
C ASP A 70 -2.92 4.29 9.03
N PHE A 71 -3.76 3.36 8.55
CA PHE A 71 -3.65 2.75 7.23
C PHE A 71 -4.87 3.02 6.34
N ALA A 72 -5.51 4.18 6.50
CA ALA A 72 -6.67 4.59 5.70
C ALA A 72 -6.43 4.55 4.18
N TYR A 73 -5.18 4.63 3.74
CA TYR A 73 -4.80 4.57 2.32
C TYR A 73 -4.74 3.14 1.76
N LEU A 74 -4.72 2.10 2.60
CA LEU A 74 -4.69 0.71 2.15
C LEU A 74 -6.02 0.33 1.49
N LYS A 75 -5.93 -0.44 0.41
CA LYS A 75 -7.08 -0.97 -0.35
C LYS A 75 -7.52 -2.33 0.16
N ILE A 76 -8.72 -2.75 -0.20
CA ILE A 76 -9.18 -4.13 0.05
C ILE A 76 -8.29 -5.17 -0.64
N SER A 77 -7.71 -4.82 -1.79
CA SER A 77 -6.69 -5.63 -2.44
C SER A 77 -5.44 -5.80 -1.58
N ASP A 78 -5.01 -4.75 -0.88
CA ASP A 78 -3.87 -4.78 0.05
C ASP A 78 -4.17 -5.68 1.26
N LEU A 79 -5.35 -5.54 1.87
CA LEU A 79 -5.77 -6.41 2.98
C LEU A 79 -5.78 -7.88 2.59
N THR A 80 -6.23 -8.18 1.37
CA THR A 80 -6.25 -9.56 0.85
C THR A 80 -4.83 -10.13 0.73
N LEU A 81 -3.91 -9.36 0.13
CA LEU A 81 -2.51 -9.79 -0.04
C LEU A 81 -1.79 -9.91 1.31
N LEU A 82 -1.94 -8.91 2.18
CA LEU A 82 -1.36 -8.90 3.52
C LEU A 82 -1.83 -10.13 4.32
N THR A 83 -3.14 -10.38 4.35
CA THR A 83 -3.72 -11.54 5.05
C THR A 83 -3.14 -12.84 4.51
N LYS A 84 -3.06 -13.00 3.18
CA LYS A 84 -2.45 -14.18 2.56
C LYS A 84 -1.00 -14.38 2.99
N ARG A 85 -0.20 -13.30 3.00
CA ARG A 85 1.23 -13.32 3.40
C ARG A 85 1.43 -13.65 4.88
N ILE A 86 0.57 -13.13 5.75
CA ILE A 86 0.55 -13.47 7.17
C ILE A 86 0.28 -14.97 7.33
N ILE A 87 -0.79 -15.48 6.73
CA ILE A 87 -1.16 -16.91 6.85
C ILE A 87 -0.07 -17.82 6.27
N SER A 88 0.62 -17.40 5.19
CA SER A 88 1.72 -18.18 4.60
C SER A 88 3.05 -18.05 5.35
N GLY A 89 3.12 -17.28 6.44
CA GLY A 89 4.34 -17.15 7.25
C GLY A 89 5.46 -16.32 6.62
N VAL A 90 5.16 -15.46 5.64
CA VAL A 90 6.17 -14.60 4.98
C VAL A 90 6.83 -13.65 5.98
N TYR A 91 6.11 -13.27 7.03
CA TYR A 91 6.59 -12.38 8.09
C TYR A 91 7.30 -13.11 9.24
N GLY A 92 7.61 -14.40 9.08
CA GLY A 92 8.32 -15.22 10.07
C GLY A 92 7.43 -16.17 10.87
N GLU A 93 8.06 -16.95 11.76
CA GLU A 93 7.40 -18.03 12.50
C GLU A 93 6.67 -17.51 13.77
N PHE A 94 5.41 -17.93 13.92
CA PHE A 94 4.49 -17.51 14.98
C PHE A 94 4.65 -18.35 16.25
N PHE A 95 5.86 -18.43 16.80
CA PHE A 95 6.17 -19.56 17.68
C PHE A 95 5.33 -19.74 18.94
N GLU A 96 4.65 -18.72 19.49
CA GLU A 96 3.93 -18.92 20.76
C GLU A 96 2.65 -18.07 20.95
N SER A 97 2.50 -16.95 20.25
CA SER A 97 1.27 -16.12 20.32
C SER A 97 1.29 -14.97 19.30
N LEU A 98 0.11 -14.65 18.77
CA LEU A 98 -0.17 -13.38 18.12
C LEU A 98 -0.65 -12.41 19.20
N ASN A 99 0.07 -11.30 19.36
CA ASN A 99 -0.39 -10.20 20.21
C ASN A 99 -0.75 -9.00 19.32
N SER A 100 -1.49 -8.04 19.86
CA SER A 100 -1.94 -6.85 19.13
C SER A 100 -0.77 -6.09 18.49
N ALA A 101 0.38 -6.01 19.19
CA ALA A 101 1.57 -5.35 18.69
C ALA A 101 2.17 -6.05 17.45
N LYS A 102 2.27 -7.39 17.46
CA LYS A 102 2.74 -8.19 16.32
C LYS A 102 1.80 -8.04 15.14
N LEU A 103 0.49 -8.08 15.38
CA LEU A 103 -0.49 -7.87 14.33
C LEU A 103 -0.29 -6.51 13.65
N LEU A 104 -0.21 -5.43 14.43
CA LEU A 104 0.05 -4.09 13.88
C LEU A 104 1.40 -3.99 13.16
N ARG A 105 2.45 -4.66 13.66
CA ARG A 105 3.76 -4.71 12.97
C ARG A 105 3.66 -5.31 11.57
N PHE A 106 2.79 -6.28 11.31
CA PHE A 106 2.60 -6.79 9.95
C PHE A 106 2.02 -5.73 9.01
N PHE A 107 1.08 -4.92 9.49
CA PHE A 107 0.54 -3.80 8.72
C PHE A 107 1.61 -2.73 8.48
N THR A 108 2.42 -2.39 9.49
CA THR A 108 3.53 -1.45 9.35
C THR A 108 4.55 -1.95 8.33
N GLN A 109 5.00 -3.20 8.43
CA GLN A 109 5.97 -3.78 7.49
C GLN A 109 5.42 -3.81 6.06
N TYR A 110 4.16 -4.18 5.88
CA TYR A 110 3.53 -4.13 4.55
C TYR A 110 3.44 -2.71 4.01
N ALA A 111 3.15 -1.72 4.85
CA ALA A 111 3.13 -0.33 4.48
C ALA A 111 4.52 0.18 4.05
N GLU A 112 5.58 -0.21 4.77
CA GLU A 112 6.97 0.11 4.42
C GLU A 112 7.35 -0.47 3.05
N GLU A 113 7.07 -1.75 2.80
CA GLU A 113 7.28 -2.39 1.48
C GLU A 113 6.55 -1.64 0.36
N ARG A 114 5.32 -1.18 0.65
CA ARG A 114 4.49 -0.43 -0.30
C ARG A 114 5.07 0.96 -0.60
N MET A 115 5.61 1.63 0.42
CA MET A 115 6.26 2.92 0.27
C MET A 115 7.56 2.79 -0.52
N GLU A 116 8.38 1.78 -0.23
CA GLU A 116 9.61 1.48 -0.97
C GLU A 116 9.32 1.20 -2.45
N LEU A 117 8.27 0.42 -2.75
CA LEU A 117 7.88 0.18 -4.14
C LEU A 117 7.41 1.48 -4.84
N ALA A 118 6.65 2.33 -4.15
CA ALA A 118 6.21 3.61 -4.68
C ALA A 118 7.40 4.56 -4.95
N GLU A 119 8.37 4.60 -4.04
CA GLU A 119 9.61 5.38 -4.20
C GLU A 119 10.42 4.89 -5.40
N ASN A 120 10.65 3.59 -5.51
CA ASN A 120 11.35 2.98 -6.62
C ASN A 120 10.67 3.27 -7.97
N ASN A 121 9.33 3.20 -8.01
CA ASN A 121 8.56 3.52 -9.22
C ASN A 121 8.68 5.00 -9.60
N SER A 122 8.66 5.91 -8.62
CA SER A 122 8.87 7.33 -8.82
C SER A 122 10.27 7.64 -9.35
N LEU A 123 11.30 7.02 -8.76
CA LEU A 123 12.68 7.19 -9.17
C LEU A 123 12.91 6.68 -10.60
N ARG A 124 12.36 5.50 -10.95
CA ARG A 124 12.41 4.95 -12.31
C ARG A 124 11.71 5.87 -13.32
N ALA A 125 10.53 6.39 -12.98
CA ALA A 125 9.83 7.34 -13.84
C ALA A 125 10.67 8.61 -14.06
N HIS A 126 11.28 9.17 -13.01
CA HIS A 126 12.15 10.34 -13.13
C HIS A 126 13.38 10.07 -14.02
N GLN A 127 14.04 8.93 -13.85
CA GLN A 127 15.19 8.53 -14.68
C GLN A 127 14.80 8.39 -16.15
N ASN A 128 13.64 7.79 -16.43
CA ASN A 128 13.14 7.64 -17.79
C ASN A 128 12.87 9.00 -18.44
N HIS A 129 12.18 9.93 -17.76
CA HIS A 129 11.94 11.28 -18.28
C HIS A 129 13.26 12.04 -18.54
N ALA A 130 14.22 11.98 -17.61
CA ALA A 130 15.52 12.62 -17.80
C ALA A 130 16.28 12.05 -19.01
N SER A 131 16.19 10.74 -19.23
CA SER A 131 16.77 10.11 -20.42
C SER A 131 16.08 10.59 -21.71
N GLU A 132 14.75 10.62 -21.77
CA GLU A 132 13.99 11.08 -22.93
C GLU A 132 14.32 12.54 -23.31
N ASP A 133 14.43 13.43 -22.30
CA ASP A 133 14.84 14.81 -22.50
C ASP A 133 16.25 14.94 -23.10
N THR A 134 17.20 14.06 -22.71
CA THR A 134 18.57 14.08 -23.27
C THR A 134 18.64 13.55 -24.70
N PHE A 135 17.81 12.57 -25.08
CA PHE A 135 17.77 12.03 -26.45
C PHE A 135 16.97 12.91 -27.42
N ASN A 136 16.13 13.81 -26.91
CA ASN A 136 15.39 14.79 -27.71
C ASN A 136 16.29 15.99 -28.12
N TYR A 137 17.35 15.71 -28.88
CA TYR A 137 18.31 16.72 -29.35
C TYR A 137 17.66 17.84 -30.16
N SER A 138 16.59 17.57 -30.93
CA SER A 138 15.96 18.56 -31.83
C SER A 138 15.24 19.67 -31.08
N GLN A 139 14.50 19.36 -30.02
CA GLN A 139 13.80 20.38 -29.22
C GLN A 139 14.75 21.12 -28.27
N ASN A 140 15.81 20.46 -27.80
CA ASN A 140 16.80 21.10 -26.92
C ASN A 140 17.63 22.16 -27.67
N ILE A 141 17.97 21.91 -28.94
CA ILE A 141 18.64 22.90 -29.81
C ILE A 141 17.78 24.15 -29.99
N GLU A 142 16.46 24.03 -30.25
CA GLU A 142 15.57 25.19 -30.39
C GLU A 142 15.50 26.03 -29.11
N ARG A 143 15.48 25.37 -27.94
CA ARG A 143 15.47 26.05 -26.63
C ARG A 143 16.76 26.84 -26.40
N ILE A 144 17.92 26.24 -26.68
CA ILE A 144 19.23 26.89 -26.59
C ILE A 144 19.32 28.07 -27.57
N TRP A 145 18.88 27.89 -28.81
CA TRP A 145 18.92 28.94 -29.83
C TRP A 145 17.98 30.12 -29.54
N ARG A 146 16.77 29.87 -29.02
CA ARG A 146 15.83 30.92 -28.61
C ARG A 146 16.35 31.68 -27.38
N GLY A 147 16.99 31.00 -26.44
CA GLY A 147 17.66 31.63 -25.29
C GLY A 147 18.83 32.52 -25.71
N ALA A 148 19.64 32.10 -26.69
CA ALA A 148 20.75 32.88 -27.22
C ALA A 148 20.30 34.13 -27.99
N LYS A 149 19.17 34.07 -28.73
CA LYS A 149 18.62 35.23 -29.46
C LYS A 149 18.09 36.33 -28.53
N GLY A 150 17.64 36.00 -27.32
CA GLY A 150 17.17 36.98 -26.32
C GLY A 150 18.29 37.85 -25.72
N PHE A 151 19.55 37.41 -25.81
CA PHE A 151 20.69 38.14 -25.25
C PHE A 151 21.28 39.18 -26.24
N ASN A 152 21.00 39.05 -27.53
CA ASN A 152 21.65 39.84 -28.58
C ASN A 152 20.79 40.98 -29.15
N SER A 153 19.70 41.36 -28.47
CA SER A 153 18.77 42.42 -28.91
C SER A 153 18.86 43.74 -28.12
N ASN A 154 19.89 43.90 -27.28
CA ASN A 154 20.20 45.15 -26.58
C ASN A 154 21.63 45.61 -26.93
N LYS A 155 21.84 46.09 -28.16
CA LYS A 155 22.92 47.03 -28.52
C LYS A 155 22.49 47.87 -29.71
#